data_AF-A0AAE9YB65-F1
#
_entry.id   AF-A0AAE9YB65-F1
#
_cell.length_a   1.000
_cell.length_b   1.000
_cell.length_c   1.000
_cell.angle_alpha   90.00
_cell.angle_beta   90.00
_cell.angle_gamma   90.00
#
_symmetry.space_group_name_H-M   'P 1'
#
loop_
_entity.id
_entity.type
_entity.pdbx_description
1 polymer ?
#
loop_
_entity_poly.entity_id
_entity_poly.type
_entity_poly.pdbx_seq_one_letter_code
_entity_poly.pdbx_strand_id
1 'polypeptide(L)'
;MGDPLPSPQRPLDHTPVHTAELPDTPLRDRAIPATAWAEAPASLLALGDDLPDTPVARYVRRIGPWLLWRAGPPRKAEARAWAARADEVDTPAHQAFTFLFAPDGTGDGVGPSGARHTRFRTWKEDLRDTH
;
A
#
# COMPACT_ATOMS: atom_id res chain seq x y z
N MET A 1 -14.40 18.11 -18.97
CA MET A 1 -13.77 16.84 -18.53
C MET A 1 -12.59 17.25 -17.68
N GLY A 2 -12.67 17.09 -16.35
CA GLY A 2 -11.60 17.47 -15.44
C GLY A 2 -10.46 16.45 -15.49
N ASP A 3 -9.23 16.94 -15.55
CA ASP A 3 -8.04 16.09 -15.50
C ASP A 3 -8.05 15.20 -14.25
N PRO A 4 -7.57 13.94 -14.35
CA PRO A 4 -7.49 13.06 -13.20
C PRO A 4 -6.52 13.66 -12.16
N LEU A 5 -7.02 13.87 -10.94
CA LEU A 5 -6.20 14.39 -9.84
C LEU A 5 -5.04 13.41 -9.55
N PRO A 6 -3.78 13.91 -9.47
CA PRO A 6 -2.67 13.18 -8.91
C PRO A 6 -3.05 12.53 -7.57
N SER A 7 -2.58 11.29 -7.33
CA SER A 7 -2.85 10.52 -6.10
C SER A 7 -2.81 11.32 -4.77
N PRO A 8 -1.82 12.21 -4.51
CA PRO A 8 -1.81 12.96 -3.26
C PRO A 8 -2.95 13.98 -3.12
N GLN A 9 -3.52 14.47 -4.22
CA GLN A 9 -4.57 15.50 -4.26
C GLN A 9 -5.99 14.93 -4.18
N ARG A 10 -6.15 13.61 -4.21
CA ARG A 10 -7.47 12.98 -4.09
C ARG A 10 -8.00 13.13 -2.66
N PRO A 11 -9.28 13.48 -2.49
CA PRO A 11 -9.90 13.52 -1.17
C PRO A 11 -9.85 12.13 -0.51
N LEU A 12 -9.60 12.14 0.79
CA LEU A 12 -9.66 10.92 1.61
C LEU A 12 -11.12 10.55 1.83
N ASP A 13 -11.47 9.31 1.52
CA ASP A 13 -12.77 8.75 1.84
C ASP A 13 -12.66 7.92 3.11
N HIS A 14 -13.19 8.45 4.20
CA HIS A 14 -13.18 7.80 5.51
C HIS A 14 -14.36 6.86 5.73
N THR A 15 -15.16 6.58 4.70
CA THR A 15 -16.25 5.59 4.77
C THR A 15 -15.67 4.23 5.13
N PRO A 16 -16.12 3.58 6.23
CA PRO A 16 -15.67 2.26 6.59
C PRO A 16 -15.83 1.28 5.43
N VAL A 17 -14.79 0.49 5.17
CA VAL A 17 -14.76 -0.50 4.08
C VAL A 17 -14.19 -1.81 4.59
N HIS A 18 -14.79 -2.92 4.20
CA HIS A 18 -14.30 -4.25 4.49
C HIS A 18 -13.37 -4.75 3.38
N THR A 19 -12.52 -5.73 3.68
CA THR A 19 -11.57 -6.32 2.73
C THR A 19 -12.21 -6.78 1.42
N ALA A 20 -13.42 -7.35 1.50
CA ALA A 20 -14.18 -7.81 0.33
C ALA A 20 -14.66 -6.67 -0.59
N GLU A 21 -14.79 -5.46 -0.05
CA GLU A 21 -15.28 -4.28 -0.75
C GLU A 21 -14.14 -3.43 -1.34
N LEU A 22 -12.88 -3.73 -0.99
CA LEU A 22 -11.72 -3.05 -1.57
C LEU A 22 -11.65 -3.34 -3.08
N PRO A 23 -11.56 -2.30 -3.93
CA PRO A 23 -11.65 -2.47 -5.37
C PRO A 23 -10.37 -3.06 -5.94
N ASP A 24 -10.51 -3.87 -6.99
CA ASP A 24 -9.35 -4.47 -7.66
C ASP A 24 -8.48 -3.42 -8.37
N THR A 25 -9.10 -2.33 -8.83
CA THR A 25 -8.43 -1.28 -9.60
C THR A 25 -8.21 0.00 -8.76
N PRO A 26 -7.18 0.80 -9.08
CA PRO A 26 -6.98 2.08 -8.42
C PRO A 26 -8.20 3.00 -8.58
N LEU A 27 -8.70 3.55 -7.46
CA LEU A 27 -9.68 4.62 -7.50
C LEU A 27 -9.05 5.88 -8.11
N ARG A 28 -9.82 6.66 -8.89
CA ARG A 28 -9.31 7.86 -9.58
C ARG A 28 -9.74 9.16 -8.93
N ASP A 29 -10.89 9.14 -8.29
CA ASP A 29 -11.65 10.26 -7.73
C ASP A 29 -11.45 10.42 -6.23
N ARG A 30 -11.21 9.33 -5.50
CA ARG A 30 -10.98 9.32 -4.05
C ARG A 30 -9.82 8.41 -3.64
N ALA A 31 -9.36 8.53 -2.41
CA ALA A 31 -8.37 7.64 -1.82
C ALA A 31 -8.91 7.07 -0.50
N ILE A 32 -8.83 5.75 -0.35
CA ILE A 32 -9.21 5.07 0.90
C ILE A 32 -7.98 5.09 1.82
N PRO A 33 -8.01 5.79 2.97
CA PRO A 33 -6.95 5.71 3.97
C PRO A 33 -7.02 4.37 4.72
N ALA A 34 -5.90 3.89 5.24
CA ALA A 34 -5.84 2.65 6.01
C ALA A 34 -6.77 2.67 7.23
N THR A 35 -6.99 3.84 7.82
CA THR A 35 -7.93 4.04 8.93
C THR A 35 -9.40 3.82 8.56
N ALA A 36 -9.75 3.81 7.28
CA ALA A 36 -11.09 3.49 6.80
C ALA A 36 -11.31 1.99 6.59
N TRP A 37 -10.22 1.21 6.52
CA TRP A 37 -10.31 -0.23 6.35
C TRP A 37 -10.52 -0.91 7.72
N ALA A 38 -11.64 -1.60 7.87
CA ALA A 38 -12.07 -2.17 9.15
C ALA A 38 -11.10 -3.23 9.69
N GLU A 39 -10.55 -4.07 8.82
CA GLU A 39 -9.59 -5.12 9.17
C GLU A 39 -8.12 -4.65 9.12
N ALA A 40 -7.88 -3.34 9.02
CA ALA A 40 -6.52 -2.82 8.86
C ALA A 40 -5.61 -3.25 10.03
N PRO A 41 -4.51 -4.00 9.77
CA PRO A 41 -3.62 -4.42 10.83
C PRO A 41 -2.81 -3.25 11.37
N ALA A 42 -2.40 -3.34 12.63
CA ALA A 42 -1.60 -2.29 13.28
C ALA A 42 -0.30 -1.96 12.52
N SER A 43 0.32 -2.95 11.86
CA SER A 43 1.51 -2.76 11.03
C SER A 43 1.28 -1.84 9.83
N LEU A 44 0.07 -1.85 9.27
CA LEU A 44 -0.34 -0.92 8.22
C LEU A 44 -0.70 0.45 8.79
N LEU A 45 -1.40 0.50 9.93
CA LEU A 45 -1.80 1.75 10.56
C LEU A 45 -0.58 2.57 10.99
N ALA A 46 0.47 1.92 11.49
CA ALA A 46 1.73 2.53 11.90
C ALA A 46 2.74 2.72 10.75
N LEU A 47 2.39 2.38 9.51
CA LEU A 47 3.34 2.33 8.38
C LEU A 47 4.08 3.66 8.15
N GLY A 48 3.39 4.78 8.39
CA GLY A 48 3.92 6.12 8.17
C GLY A 48 4.36 6.87 9.42
N ASP A 49 4.27 6.28 10.62
CA ASP A 49 4.47 6.99 11.89
C ASP A 49 5.88 7.58 12.05
N ASP A 50 6.86 6.97 11.41
CA ASP A 50 8.28 7.37 11.43
C ASP A 50 8.72 8.08 10.14
N LEU A 51 7.80 8.36 9.23
CA LEU A 51 8.07 9.17 8.05
C LEU A 51 7.79 10.66 8.33
N PRO A 52 8.45 11.58 7.61
CA PRO A 52 8.11 13.00 7.67
C PRO A 52 6.62 13.25 7.41
N ASP A 53 6.00 14.10 8.21
CA ASP A 53 4.57 14.45 8.19
C ASP A 53 3.60 13.31 8.59
N THR A 54 4.10 12.18 9.12
CA THR A 54 3.29 11.05 9.62
C THR A 54 2.15 10.63 8.67
N PRO A 55 2.46 10.36 7.38
CA PRO A 55 1.44 10.15 6.36
C PRO A 55 0.63 8.87 6.58
N VAL A 56 -0.69 9.02 6.63
CA VAL A 56 -1.61 7.86 6.64
C VAL A 56 -1.48 7.08 5.32
N ALA A 57 -1.32 5.76 5.43
CA ALA A 57 -1.26 4.89 4.27
C ALA A 57 -2.55 4.95 3.45
N ARG A 58 -2.43 5.02 2.12
CA ARG A 58 -3.55 5.06 1.17
C ARG A 58 -3.57 3.79 0.33
N TYR A 59 -4.77 3.27 0.07
CA TYR A 59 -4.96 2.12 -0.80
C TYR A 59 -4.51 2.46 -2.22
N VAL A 60 -3.74 1.55 -2.83
CA VAL A 60 -3.24 1.72 -4.20
C VAL A 60 -4.07 0.89 -5.17
N ARG A 61 -4.09 -0.43 -4.98
CA ARG A 61 -4.82 -1.41 -5.80
C ARG A 61 -4.65 -2.83 -5.24
N ARG A 62 -5.35 -3.79 -5.84
CA ARG A 62 -5.10 -5.22 -5.66
C ARG A 62 -4.10 -5.74 -6.70
N ILE A 63 -3.28 -6.72 -6.33
CA ILE A 63 -2.37 -7.46 -7.21
C ILE A 63 -2.55 -8.94 -6.92
N GLY A 64 -3.39 -9.62 -7.70
CA GLY A 64 -3.77 -11.01 -7.38
C GLY A 64 -4.43 -11.08 -5.99
N PRO A 65 -3.95 -11.91 -5.05
CA PRO A 65 -4.47 -11.95 -3.68
C PRO A 65 -3.99 -10.79 -2.78
N TRP A 66 -3.03 -9.98 -3.23
CA TRP A 66 -2.36 -8.98 -2.41
C TRP A 66 -3.04 -7.60 -2.45
N LEU A 67 -3.29 -7.02 -1.28
CA LEU A 67 -3.74 -5.64 -1.11
C LEU A 67 -2.54 -4.72 -1.00
N LEU A 68 -2.37 -3.77 -1.92
CA LEU A 68 -1.24 -2.85 -1.92
C LEU A 68 -1.65 -1.48 -1.35
N TRP A 69 -0.88 -1.03 -0.36
CA TRP A 69 -1.00 0.26 0.31
C TRP A 69 0.29 1.07 0.19
N ARG A 70 0.20 2.39 0.34
CA ARG A 70 1.37 3.28 0.35
C ARG A 70 1.23 4.40 1.38
N ALA A 71 2.26 4.58 2.21
CA ALA A 71 2.46 5.77 3.03
C ALA A 71 3.54 6.68 2.41
N GLY A 72 3.31 7.98 2.43
CA GLY A 72 4.27 9.00 1.96
C GLY A 72 4.14 9.42 0.49
N PRO A 73 4.88 10.47 0.09
CA PRO A 73 4.73 11.13 -1.21
C PRO A 73 5.06 10.21 -2.39
N PRO A 74 4.53 10.47 -3.61
CA PRO A 74 4.74 9.61 -4.76
C PRO A 74 6.17 9.62 -5.33
N ARG A 75 6.96 10.66 -5.05
CA ARG A 75 8.31 10.86 -5.62
C ARG A 75 9.21 11.66 -4.67
N LYS A 76 10.53 11.46 -4.79
CA LYS A 76 11.62 12.25 -4.16
C LYS A 76 11.46 12.49 -2.65
N ALA A 77 10.91 11.52 -1.94
CA ALA A 77 10.72 11.57 -0.51
C ALA A 77 10.71 10.15 0.03
N GLU A 78 10.96 10.01 1.33
CA GLU A 78 10.77 8.76 2.04
C GLU A 78 9.30 8.33 1.95
N ALA A 79 9.10 7.09 1.55
CA ALA A 79 7.79 6.49 1.44
C ALA A 79 7.90 4.98 1.68
N ARG A 80 6.76 4.35 1.92
CA ARG A 80 6.67 2.90 2.10
C ARG A 80 5.49 2.36 1.35
N ALA A 81 5.67 1.21 0.71
CA ALA A 81 4.59 0.38 0.24
C ALA A 81 4.44 -0.82 1.17
N TRP A 82 3.21 -1.21 1.43
CA TRP A 82 2.87 -2.35 2.27
C TRP A 82 1.92 -3.26 1.50
N ALA A 83 2.12 -4.56 1.59
CA ALA A 83 1.23 -5.54 0.99
C ALA A 83 0.97 -6.71 1.94
N ALA A 84 -0.29 -7.13 2.05
CA ALA A 84 -0.69 -8.37 2.69
C ALA A 84 -1.76 -9.06 1.86
N ARG A 85 -1.95 -10.36 2.09
CA ARG A 85 -2.99 -11.13 1.41
C ARG A 85 -4.37 -10.77 1.94
N ALA A 86 -5.35 -10.66 1.04
CA ALA A 86 -6.73 -10.32 1.39
C ALA A 86 -7.44 -11.40 2.22
N ASP A 87 -7.02 -12.66 2.12
CA ASP A 87 -7.63 -13.82 2.81
C ASP A 87 -7.04 -14.09 4.20
N GLU A 88 -5.91 -13.46 4.55
CA GLU A 88 -5.20 -13.72 5.80
C GLU A 88 -5.16 -12.52 6.75
N VAL A 89 -5.76 -11.38 6.41
CA VAL A 89 -5.60 -10.11 7.15
C VAL A 89 -6.02 -10.22 8.63
N ASP A 90 -7.08 -10.95 8.92
CA ASP A 90 -7.59 -11.14 10.30
C ASP A 90 -6.82 -12.20 11.10
N THR A 91 -5.79 -12.80 10.51
CA THR A 91 -5.01 -13.84 11.19
C THR A 91 -3.84 -13.23 11.96
N PRO A 92 -3.53 -13.76 13.16
CA PRO A 92 -2.33 -13.36 13.90
C PRO A 92 -1.03 -13.61 13.12
N ALA A 93 -1.08 -14.50 12.13
CA ALA A 93 0.04 -14.91 11.29
C ALA A 93 0.09 -14.19 9.93
N HIS A 94 -0.75 -13.17 9.70
CA HIS A 94 -0.85 -12.51 8.39
C HIS A 94 0.53 -12.09 7.89
N GLN A 95 0.87 -12.54 6.68
CA GLN A 95 2.15 -12.20 6.09
C GLN A 95 2.05 -10.85 5.40
N ALA A 96 2.74 -9.86 5.96
CA ALA A 96 2.88 -8.54 5.37
C ALA A 96 4.30 -8.30 4.85
N PHE A 97 4.39 -7.66 3.70
CA PHE A 97 5.64 -7.29 3.05
C PHE A 97 5.71 -5.77 2.90
N THR A 98 6.90 -5.22 3.12
CA THR A 98 7.15 -3.78 2.99
C THR A 98 8.24 -3.52 1.96
N PHE A 99 8.04 -2.48 1.17
CA PHE A 99 9.04 -1.92 0.26
C PHE A 99 9.29 -0.46 0.63
N LEU A 100 10.53 -0.12 0.93
CA LEU A 100 10.99 1.20 1.32
C LEU A 100 11.39 1.99 0.07
N PHE A 101 11.06 3.28 0.05
CA PHE A 101 11.51 4.23 -0.96
C PHE A 101 12.40 5.27 -0.29
N ALA A 102 13.59 5.48 -0.84
CA ALA A 102 14.51 6.52 -0.39
C ALA A 102 14.35 7.81 -1.23
N PRO A 103 14.74 8.99 -0.70
CA PRO A 103 14.65 10.25 -1.43
C PRO A 103 15.49 10.30 -2.72
N ASP A 104 16.57 9.52 -2.78
CA ASP A 104 17.45 9.38 -3.94
C ASP A 104 16.84 8.57 -5.10
N GLY A 105 15.63 8.02 -4.89
CA GLY A 105 14.90 7.22 -5.88
C GLY A 105 15.25 5.73 -5.86
N THR A 106 16.13 5.29 -4.96
CA THR A 106 16.32 3.88 -4.67
C THR A 106 15.16 3.32 -3.85
N GLY A 107 15.07 2.00 -3.81
CA GLY A 107 14.16 1.33 -2.90
C GLY A 107 14.65 -0.04 -2.53
N ASP A 108 14.04 -0.62 -1.50
CA ASP A 108 14.46 -1.89 -0.94
C ASP A 108 13.28 -2.60 -0.29
N GLY A 109 13.12 -3.90 -0.54
CA GLY A 109 12.09 -4.69 0.11
C GLY A 109 12.21 -6.17 -0.21
N VAL A 110 11.77 -7.01 0.71
CA VAL A 110 11.65 -8.45 0.50
C VAL A 110 10.23 -8.76 0.00
N GLY A 111 10.13 -9.56 -1.06
CA GLY A 111 8.86 -10.02 -1.60
C GLY A 111 8.45 -11.39 -1.04
N PRO A 112 7.27 -11.90 -1.41
CA PRO A 112 6.74 -13.16 -0.91
C PRO A 112 7.56 -14.40 -1.29
N SER A 113 8.32 -14.37 -2.38
CA SER A 113 9.30 -15.42 -2.68
C SER A 113 10.49 -15.49 -1.70
N GLY A 114 10.63 -14.51 -0.80
CA GLY A 114 11.82 -14.32 0.04
C GLY A 114 12.97 -13.59 -0.67
N ALA A 115 12.81 -13.25 -1.97
CA ALA A 115 13.81 -12.48 -2.69
C ALA A 115 13.81 -11.01 -2.25
N ARG A 116 15.03 -10.43 -2.15
CA ARG A 116 15.23 -8.99 -1.93
C ARG A 116 15.22 -8.25 -3.26
N HIS A 117 14.43 -7.17 -3.34
CA HIS A 117 14.22 -6.37 -4.53
C HIS A 117 14.70 -4.94 -4.29
N THR A 118 15.44 -4.37 -5.24
CA THR A 118 15.82 -2.95 -5.23
C THR A 118 14.94 -2.08 -6.14
N ARG A 119 14.03 -2.71 -6.89
CA ARG A 119 13.11 -2.04 -7.81
C ARG A 119 11.67 -2.37 -7.42
N PHE A 120 10.86 -1.33 -7.25
CA PHE A 120 9.44 -1.52 -6.92
C PHE A 120 8.66 -2.30 -8.00
N ARG A 121 9.12 -2.26 -9.25
CA ARG A 121 8.51 -3.05 -10.32
C ARG A 121 8.68 -4.55 -10.10
N THR A 122 9.89 -5.01 -9.79
CA THR A 122 10.17 -6.44 -9.61
C THR A 122 9.54 -6.97 -8.33
N TRP A 123 9.50 -6.15 -7.28
CA TRP A 123 8.77 -6.48 -6.06
C TRP A 123 7.26 -6.69 -6.30
N LYS A 124 6.63 -5.87 -7.16
CA LYS A 124 5.22 -6.07 -7.57
C LYS A 124 5.00 -7.25 -8.52
N GLU A 125 6.03 -7.66 -9.25
CA GLU A 125 5.99 -8.88 -10.09
C GLU A 125 6.03 -10.10 -9.17
N ASP A 126 6.91 -10.11 -8.16
CA ASP A 126 6.96 -11.15 -7.13
C ASP A 126 5.62 -11.32 -6.38
N LEU A 127 4.97 -10.22 -5.98
CA LEU A 127 3.61 -10.26 -5.44
C LEU A 127 2.59 -10.89 -6.40
N ARG A 128 2.70 -10.62 -7.70
CA ARG A 128 1.75 -11.18 -8.67
C ARG A 128 1.95 -12.68 -8.85
N ASP A 129 3.20 -13.10 -8.88
CA ASP A 129 3.58 -14.44 -9.31
C ASP A 129 3.53 -15.44 -8.14
N THR A 130 3.70 -14.96 -6.89
CA THR A 130 3.60 -15.78 -5.68
C THR A 130 2.21 -15.65 -5.04
N HIS A 131 1.47 -16.77 -4.97
CA HIS A 131 0.10 -16.89 -4.46
C HIS A 131 -0.10 -18.13 -3.60
#